data_AF-A0A921HRV0-F1
#
_entry.id   AF-A0A921HRV0-F1
#
_cell.length_a   1.000
_cell.length_b   1.000
_cell.length_c   1.000
_cell.angle_alpha   90.00
_cell.angle_beta   90.00
_cell.angle_gamma   90.00
#
_symmetry.space_group_name_H-M   'P 1'
#
loop_
_entity.id
_entity.type
_entity.pdbx_description
1 polymer ?
#
loop_
_entity_poly.entity_id
_entity_poly.type
_entity_poly.pdbx_seq_one_letter_code
_entity_poly.pdbx_strand_id
1 'polypeptide(L)' 'MADAAIAKEPEVLNLKMSEAFDWSDDKTVVRDAIWDYFMENNNHDTVKTEEAEKPFLDMKDADVRDWIEKNLKK' A
#
# COMPACT_ATOMS: atom_id res chain seq x y z
N MET A 1 5.98 -27.44 -10.01
CA MET A 1 6.93 -26.41 -10.48
C MET A 1 6.10 -25.36 -11.21
N ALA A 2 5.78 -24.26 -10.55
CA ALA A 2 5.14 -23.09 -11.17
C ALA A 2 6.02 -21.88 -10.86
N ASP A 3 7.20 -21.88 -11.47
CA ASP A 3 7.99 -20.67 -11.69
C ASP A 3 7.29 -19.90 -12.81
N ALA A 4 6.40 -18.99 -12.42
CA ALA A 4 6.01 -17.86 -13.25
C ALA A 4 6.46 -16.63 -12.46
N ALA A 5 7.17 -15.72 -13.11
CA ALA A 5 7.71 -14.49 -12.56
C ALA A 5 6.65 -13.70 -11.77
N ILE A 6 6.48 -14.00 -10.49
CA ILE A 6 5.76 -13.14 -9.55
C ILE A 6 6.64 -11.91 -9.49
N ALA A 7 6.23 -10.82 -10.13
CA ALA A 7 6.69 -9.50 -9.71
C ALA A 7 6.51 -9.51 -8.20
N LYS A 8 7.63 -9.60 -7.46
CA LYS A 8 7.58 -9.59 -5.99
C LYS A 8 7.15 -8.17 -5.66
N GLU A 9 5.84 -7.98 -5.63
CA GLU A 9 5.22 -6.81 -5.05
C GLU A 9 5.89 -6.54 -3.70
N PRO A 10 6.04 -5.26 -3.32
CA PRO A 10 6.67 -4.92 -2.06
C PRO A 10 6.08 -5.71 -0.89
N GLU A 11 6.93 -6.36 -0.11
CA GLU A 11 6.50 -7.17 1.03
C GLU A 11 5.70 -6.33 2.02
N VAL A 12 6.09 -5.07 2.20
CA VAL A 12 5.38 -4.10 3.04
C VAL A 12 3.90 -3.97 2.70
N LEU A 13 3.48 -4.13 1.43
CA LEU A 13 2.05 -4.05 1.06
C LEU A 13 1.19 -5.13 1.74
N ASN A 14 1.80 -6.25 2.13
CA ASN A 14 1.12 -7.40 2.72
C ASN A 14 1.24 -7.46 4.25
N LEU A 15 1.97 -6.53 4.86
CA LEU A 15 2.09 -6.42 6.32
C LEU A 15 0.95 -5.57 6.89
N LYS A 16 0.65 -5.75 8.19
CA LYS A 16 -0.18 -4.77 8.89
C LYS A 16 0.59 -3.47 9.08
N MET A 17 -0.11 -2.34 9.15
CA MET A 17 0.48 -1.05 9.47
C MET A 17 1.31 -1.12 10.77
N SER A 18 0.82 -1.80 11.80
CA SER A 18 1.53 -2.01 13.07
C SER A 18 2.76 -2.93 12.99
N GLU A 19 2.85 -3.76 11.96
CA GLU A 19 4.01 -4.64 11.74
C GLU A 19 5.07 -3.93 10.87
N ALA A 20 4.63 -3.04 9.99
CA ALA A 20 5.49 -2.30 9.08
C ALA A 20 6.00 -0.96 9.64
N PHE A 21 5.25 -0.30 10.52
CA PHE A 21 5.52 1.07 10.98
C PHE A 21 5.39 1.20 12.50
N ASP A 22 6.49 1.55 13.17
CA ASP A 22 6.56 1.66 14.64
C ASP A 22 5.64 2.74 15.24
N TRP A 23 5.17 3.69 14.42
CA TRP A 23 4.28 4.78 14.84
C TRP A 23 2.80 4.42 14.76
N SER A 24 2.44 3.28 14.17
CA SER A 24 1.06 2.87 13.97
C SER A 24 0.72 1.66 14.84
N ASP A 25 -0.42 1.72 15.52
CA ASP A 25 -1.05 0.55 16.16
C ASP A 25 -2.16 -0.06 15.28
N ASP A 26 -2.33 0.45 14.05
CA ASP A 26 -3.39 0.02 13.14
C ASP A 26 -3.12 -1.40 12.62
N LYS A 27 -4.17 -2.23 12.65
CA LYS A 27 -4.14 -3.63 12.22
C LYS A 27 -4.52 -3.79 10.74
N THR A 28 -4.92 -2.71 10.09
CA THR A 28 -5.21 -2.65 8.66
C THR A 28 -3.95 -3.00 7.88
N VAL A 29 -4.12 -3.78 6.81
CA VAL A 29 -3.01 -4.13 5.91
C VAL A 29 -2.58 -2.88 5.15
N VAL A 30 -1.28 -2.74 4.92
CA VAL A 30 -0.72 -1.55 4.27
C VAL A 30 -1.40 -1.24 2.93
N ARG A 31 -1.66 -2.26 2.10
CA ARG A 31 -2.41 -2.10 0.85
C ARG A 31 -3.79 -1.48 1.08
N ASP A 32 -4.57 -2.04 2.01
CA ASP A 32 -5.90 -1.54 2.33
C ASP A 32 -5.85 -0.09 2.83
N ALA A 33 -4.82 0.29 3.60
CA ALA A 33 -4.64 1.66 4.07
C ALA A 33 -4.32 2.64 2.91
N ILE A 34 -3.57 2.20 1.89
CA ILE A 34 -3.32 2.98 0.67
C ILE A 34 -4.63 3.11 -0.14
N TRP A 35 -5.37 2.01 -0.30
CA TRP A 35 -6.67 1.99 -0.95
C TRP A 35 -7.66 2.96 -0.29
N ASP A 36 -7.80 2.92 1.04
CA ASP A 36 -8.68 3.81 1.80
C ASP A 36 -8.31 5.29 1.59
N TYR A 37 -7.01 5.62 1.59
CA TYR A 37 -6.56 6.99 1.30
C TYR A 37 -6.99 7.48 -0.08
N PHE A 38 -6.84 6.64 -1.11
CA PHE A 38 -7.24 7.00 -2.46
C PHE A 38 -8.76 7.02 -2.61
N MET A 39 -9.50 6.14 -1.93
CA MET A 39 -10.96 6.19 -1.88
C MET A 39 -11.43 7.55 -1.38
N GLU A 40 -10.93 8.01 -0.23
CA GLU A 40 -11.32 9.30 0.33
C GLU A 40 -10.96 10.47 -0.62
N ASN A 41 -9.80 10.41 -1.27
CA ASN A 41 -9.36 11.47 -2.19
C ASN A 41 -10.05 11.44 -3.56
N ASN A 42 -10.56 10.29 -3.98
CA ASN A 42 -11.21 10.08 -5.28
C ASN A 42 -12.74 10.10 -5.21
N ASN A 43 -13.33 10.59 -4.11
CA ASN A 43 -14.78 10.56 -3.86
C ASN A 43 -15.37 9.15 -3.98
N HIS A 44 -14.66 8.15 -3.44
CA HIS A 44 -15.03 6.73 -3.45
C HIS A 44 -15.15 6.12 -4.85
N ASP A 45 -14.49 6.69 -5.85
CA ASP A 45 -14.42 6.14 -7.20
C ASP A 45 -13.41 4.97 -7.25
N THR A 46 -13.95 3.75 -7.26
CA THR A 46 -13.14 2.52 -7.25
C THR A 46 -12.26 2.39 -8.50
N VAL A 47 -12.68 2.91 -9.65
CA VAL A 47 -11.89 2.84 -10.89
C VAL A 47 -10.63 3.70 -10.76
N LYS A 48 -10.78 4.94 -10.26
CA LYS A 48 -9.63 5.82 -10.03
C LYS A 48 -8.71 5.30 -8.92
N THR A 49 -9.28 4.72 -7.87
CA THR A 49 -8.50 4.13 -6.78
C THR A 49 -7.67 2.94 -7.27
N GLU A 50 -8.26 2.03 -8.04
CA GLU A 50 -7.53 0.92 -8.64
C GLU A 50 -6.40 1.40 -9.57
N GLU A 51 -6.64 2.44 -10.37
CA GLU A 51 -5.61 3.06 -11.21
C GLU A 51 -4.48 3.70 -10.39
N ALA A 52 -4.79 4.30 -9.25
CA ALA A 52 -3.83 4.94 -8.36
C ALA A 52 -2.98 3.94 -7.55
N GLU A 53 -3.52 2.76 -7.22
CA GLU A 53 -2.78 1.71 -6.51
C GLU A 53 -1.85 0.87 -7.40
N LYS A 54 -2.20 0.67 -8.68
CA LYS A 54 -1.40 -0.15 -9.61
C LYS A 54 0.11 0.11 -9.56
N PRO A 55 0.59 1.36 -9.54
CA PRO A 55 2.03 1.65 -9.49
C PRO A 55 2.74 1.07 -8.25
N PHE A 56 2.04 0.91 -7.12
CA PHE A 56 2.65 0.39 -5.88
C PHE A 56 3.08 -1.08 -6.00
N LEU A 57 2.45 -1.85 -6.90
CA LEU A 57 2.81 -3.26 -7.13
C LEU A 57 4.21 -3.43 -7.74
N ASP A 58 4.71 -2.40 -8.42
CA ASP A 58 6.01 -2.40 -9.08
C ASP A 58 7.07 -1.52 -8.36
N MET A 59 6.68 -0.84 -7.28
CA MET A 59 7.60 -0.02 -6.47
C MET A 59 8.60 -0.88 -5.68
N LYS A 60 9.61 -0.25 -5.09
CA LYS A 60 10.42 -0.89 -4.05
C LYS A 60 9.77 -0.70 -2.69
N ASP A 61 10.04 -1.62 -1.78
CA ASP A 61 9.57 -1.57 -0.38
C ASP A 61 9.87 -0.22 0.30
N ALA A 62 11.09 0.30 0.11
CA ALA A 62 11.49 1.61 0.63
C ALA A 62 10.66 2.77 0.07
N ASP A 63 10.33 2.74 -1.23
CA ASP A 63 9.57 3.81 -1.87
C ASP A 63 8.10 3.82 -1.38
N VAL A 64 7.54 2.63 -1.15
CA VAL A 64 6.19 2.48 -0.56
C VAL A 64 6.17 2.99 0.88
N ARG A 65 7.17 2.62 1.70
CA ARG A 65 7.32 3.13 3.07
C ARG A 65 7.42 4.65 3.12
N ASP A 66 8.26 5.22 2.28
CA ASP A 66 8.44 6.66 2.15
C ASP A 66 7.13 7.38 1.81
N TRP A 67 6.33 6.81 0.91
CA TRP A 67 5.02 7.37 0.55
C TRP A 67 4.05 7.30 1.74
N ILE A 68 4.00 6.18 2.45
CA ILE A 68 3.12 5.99 3.61
C ILE A 68 3.48 6.97 4.73
N GLU A 69 4.77 7.14 5.03
CA GLU A 69 5.19 8.10 6.06
C GLU A 69 4.84 9.54 5.69
N LYS A 70 4.81 9.90 4.41
CA LYS A 70 4.46 11.25 3.95
C LYS A 70 2.95 11.51 3.94
N ASN A 71 2.13 10.48 3.72
CA ASN A 71 0.70 10.66 3.45
C ASN A 71 -0.23 10.12 4.55
N LEU A 72 0.17 9.05 5.24
CA LEU A 72 -0.69 8.35 6.23
C LEU A 72 -0.23 8.57 7.68
N LYS A 73 0.99 9.01 7.91
CA LYS A 73 1.47 9.38 9.24
C LYS A 73 0.76 10.65 9.72
N LYS A 74 0.06 10.55 10.85
CA LYS A 74 -0.65 11.65 11.50
C LYS A 74 -0.02 12.01 12.84
#